data_AF-A0ABD0JK23-F1
#
_entry.id   AF-A0ABD0JK23-F1
#
_cell.length_a   1.000
_cell.length_b   1.000
_cell.length_c   1.000
_cell.angle_alpha   90.00
_cell.angle_beta   90.00
_cell.angle_gamma   90.00
#
_symmetry.space_group_name_H-M   'P 1'
#
loop_
_entity.id
_entity.type
_entity.pdbx_description
1 polymer ?
#
loop_
_entity_poly.entity_id
_entity_poly.type
_entity_poly.pdbx_seq_one_letter_code
_entity_poly.pdbx_strand_id
1 'polypeptide(L)'
;MLWVRGTALLKAELRKHRALPYISVSLKRHALKWLMLEQDNLQILSTPYLTKEESSGHMTDKRKSSNFIQEKRVAVSSKMLPHRLSDDLLNHLKTEKKWE
;
A
#
# COMPACT_ATOMS: atom_id res chain seq x y z
N MET A 1 17.23 -25.73 9.53
CA MET A 1 17.99 -24.88 8.58
C MET A 1 17.46 -25.15 7.16
N LEU A 2 16.37 -24.49 6.76
CA LEU A 2 15.63 -24.77 5.51
C LEU A 2 15.47 -23.47 4.71
N TRP A 3 16.59 -22.92 4.23
CA TRP A 3 16.64 -21.70 3.42
C TRP A 3 17.66 -21.84 2.28
N VAL A 4 17.56 -22.89 1.46
CA VAL A 4 18.43 -23.05 0.27
C VAL A 4 17.68 -23.50 -1.01
N ARG A 5 16.41 -23.90 -0.93
CA ARG A 5 15.69 -24.44 -2.10
C ARG A 5 15.14 -23.40 -3.09
N GLY A 6 15.17 -22.11 -2.75
CA GLY A 6 14.60 -21.05 -3.61
C GLY A 6 15.54 -20.52 -4.70
N THR A 7 16.86 -20.59 -4.51
CA THR A 7 17.83 -19.93 -5.40
C THR A 7 18.29 -20.79 -6.58
N ALA A 8 18.18 -22.11 -6.47
CA ALA A 8 18.61 -23.04 -7.53
C ALA A 8 17.66 -23.07 -8.73
N LEU A 9 16.34 -22.95 -8.50
CA LEU A 9 15.32 -22.97 -9.57
C LEU A 9 15.39 -21.70 -10.44
N LEU A 10 15.46 -20.52 -9.81
CA LEU A 10 15.62 -19.24 -10.51
C LEU A 10 16.88 -19.16 -11.38
N LYS A 11 17.97 -19.84 -10.97
CA LYS A 11 19.24 -19.86 -11.71
C LYS A 11 19.20 -20.75 -12.97
N ALA A 12 18.32 -21.75 -13.00
CA ALA A 12 18.10 -22.63 -14.16
C ALA A 12 17.21 -21.97 -15.23
N GLU A 13 16.32 -21.06 -14.83
CA GLU A 13 15.36 -20.39 -15.70
C GLU A 13 15.96 -19.30 -16.60
N LEU A 14 17.17 -18.83 -16.30
CA LEU A 14 17.82 -17.70 -17.00
C LEU A 14 18.99 -18.10 -17.92
N ARG A 15 19.42 -19.37 -17.92
CA ARG A 15 20.55 -19.86 -18.74
C ARG A 15 20.17 -20.09 -20.22
N LYS A 16 21.16 -20.37 -21.08
CA LYS A 16 20.97 -20.69 -22.52
C LYS A 16 20.12 -21.93 -22.74
N HIS A 17 20.23 -22.91 -21.84
CA HIS A 17 19.43 -24.13 -21.85
C HIS A 17 18.51 -24.11 -20.63
N ARG A 18 17.20 -24.06 -20.88
CA ARG A 18 16.14 -23.95 -19.88
C ARG A 18 15.22 -25.15 -20.01
N ALA A 19 14.67 -25.62 -18.90
CA ALA A 19 13.52 -26.51 -18.93
C ALA A 19 12.28 -25.65 -19.23
N LEU A 20 11.62 -25.87 -20.36
CA LEU A 20 10.35 -25.21 -20.66
C LEU A 20 9.23 -25.95 -19.91
N PRO A 21 8.51 -25.29 -18.99
CA PRO A 21 7.41 -25.95 -18.30
C PRO A 21 6.28 -26.25 -19.28
N TYR A 22 5.69 -27.43 -19.14
CA TYR A 22 4.52 -27.81 -19.94
C TYR A 22 3.28 -27.02 -19.49
N ILE A 23 2.61 -26.38 -20.45
CA ILE A 23 1.37 -25.64 -20.19
C ILE A 23 0.22 -26.64 -20.07
N SER A 24 -0.21 -26.90 -18.84
CA SER A 24 -1.33 -27.78 -18.55
C SER A 24 -2.65 -27.20 -19.06
N VAL A 25 -3.64 -28.09 -19.28
CA VAL A 25 -5.00 -27.70 -19.65
C VAL A 25 -5.66 -26.83 -18.56
N SER A 26 -5.35 -27.08 -17.28
CA SER A 26 -5.86 -26.26 -16.18
C SER A 26 -5.34 -24.82 -16.24
N LEU A 27 -4.06 -24.64 -16.58
CA LEU A 27 -3.47 -23.31 -16.73
C LEU A 27 -4.13 -22.54 -17.89
N LYS A 28 -4.40 -23.21 -19.02
CA LYS A 28 -5.13 -22.62 -20.15
C LYS A 28 -6.54 -22.18 -19.76
N ARG A 29 -7.28 -23.03 -19.04
CA ARG A 29 -8.63 -22.68 -18.53
C ARG A 29 -8.60 -21.50 -17.58
N HIS A 30 -7.59 -21.43 -16.70
CA HIS A 30 -7.43 -20.31 -15.78
C HIS A 30 -7.13 -19.01 -16.52
N ALA A 31 -6.21 -19.04 -17.48
CA ALA A 31 -5.89 -17.88 -18.33
C ALA A 31 -7.13 -17.40 -19.10
N LEU A 32 -7.91 -18.32 -19.68
CA LEU A 32 -9.14 -17.98 -20.39
C LEU A 32 -10.17 -17.31 -19.47
N LYS A 33 -10.33 -17.78 -18.23
CA LYS A 33 -11.22 -17.15 -17.24
C LYS A 33 -10.83 -15.69 -16.97
N TRP A 34 -9.53 -15.41 -16.83
CA TRP A 34 -9.06 -14.04 -16.64
C TRP A 34 -9.29 -13.16 -17.86
N LEU A 35 -9.06 -13.69 -19.06
CA LEU A 35 -9.31 -12.96 -20.30
C LEU A 35 -10.80 -12.63 -20.47
N MET A 36 -11.70 -13.54 -20.09
CA MET A 36 -13.14 -13.26 -20.11
C MET A 36 -13.50 -12.16 -19.12
N LEU A 37 -12.97 -12.21 -17.90
CA LEU A 37 -13.19 -11.17 -16.89
C LEU A 37 -12.66 -9.80 -17.36
N GLU A 38 -11.48 -9.77 -17.99
CA GLU A 38 -10.91 -8.54 -18.54
C GLU A 38 -11.78 -7.98 -19.67
N GLN A 39 -12.29 -8.84 -20.55
CA GLN A 39 -13.22 -8.44 -21.60
C GLN A 39 -14.51 -7.82 -21.03
N ASP A 40 -15.09 -8.43 -20.00
CA ASP A 40 -16.28 -7.91 -19.32
C ASP A 40 -16.00 -6.55 -18.68
N ASN A 41 -14.85 -6.41 -18.01
CA ASN A 41 -14.42 -5.13 -17.43
C ASN A 41 -14.24 -4.05 -18.49
N LEU A 42 -13.65 -4.38 -19.64
CA LEU A 42 -13.46 -3.43 -20.74
C LEU A 42 -14.80 -2.95 -21.30
N GLN A 43 -15.78 -3.84 -21.43
CA GLN A 43 -17.13 -3.46 -21.86
C GLN A 43 -17.75 -2.45 -20.89
N ILE A 44 -17.67 -2.72 -19.58
CA ILE A 44 -18.19 -1.80 -18.55
C ILE A 44 -17.48 -0.45 -18.61
N LEU A 45 -16.14 -0.45 -18.66
CA LEU A 45 -15.33 0.77 -18.64
C LEU A 45 -15.40 1.59 -19.95
N SER A 46 -15.79 0.97 -21.06
CA SER A 46 -15.91 1.63 -22.36
C SER A 46 -17.05 2.65 -22.46
N THR A 47 -18.02 2.59 -21.53
CA THR A 47 -19.22 3.43 -21.56
C THR A 47 -19.26 4.38 -20.34
N PRO A 48 -18.45 5.45 -20.34
CA PRO A 48 -18.47 6.42 -19.24
C PRO A 48 -19.77 7.22 -19.22
N TYR A 49 -20.27 7.52 -18.01
CA TYR A 49 -21.48 8.31 -17.80
C TYR A 49 -21.27 9.82 -18.05
N LEU A 50 -20.10 10.35 -17.69
CA LEU A 50 -19.73 11.75 -17.91
C LEU A 50 -18.58 11.84 -18.90
N THR A 51 -18.63 12.87 -19.74
CA THR A 51 -17.49 13.26 -20.56
C THR A 51 -16.38 13.86 -19.69
N LYS A 52 -15.16 13.91 -20.23
CA LYS A 52 -14.00 14.48 -19.52
C LYS A 52 -14.23 15.94 -19.14
N GLU A 53 -14.88 16.70 -20.01
CA GLU A 53 -15.18 18.12 -19.80
C GLU A 53 -16.17 18.32 -18.65
N GLU A 54 -17.25 17.52 -18.61
CA GLU A 54 -18.26 17.57 -17.54
C GLU A 54 -17.70 17.11 -16.18
N SER A 55 -16.77 16.14 -16.18
CA SER A 55 -16.12 15.67 -14.96
C SER A 55 -15.17 16.72 -14.36
N SER A 56 -14.73 17.69 -15.16
CA SER A 56 -13.77 18.70 -14.73
C SER A 56 -14.39 19.61 -13.68
N GLY A 57 -13.75 19.75 -12.52
CA GLY A 57 -14.19 20.65 -11.47
C GLY A 57 -15.36 20.16 -10.61
N HIS A 58 -16.13 19.15 -11.03
CA HIS A 58 -17.37 18.73 -10.33
C HIS A 58 -17.20 18.39 -8.83
N MET A 59 -16.01 17.91 -8.42
CA MET A 59 -15.74 17.50 -7.04
C MET A 59 -14.78 18.42 -6.27
N THR A 60 -14.35 19.55 -6.84
CA THR A 60 -13.30 20.39 -6.23
C THR A 60 -13.69 20.90 -4.86
N ASP A 61 -14.94 21.33 -4.70
CA ASP A 61 -15.38 21.98 -3.46
C ASP A 61 -15.57 20.96 -2.35
N LYS A 62 -16.19 19.81 -2.68
CA LYS A 62 -16.31 18.67 -1.76
C LYS A 62 -14.94 18.09 -1.36
N ARG A 63 -13.96 18.11 -2.26
CA ARG A 63 -12.59 17.68 -1.95
C ARG A 63 -11.90 18.66 -1.00
N LYS A 64 -12.09 19.97 -1.16
CA LYS A 64 -11.52 20.99 -0.28
C LYS A 64 -12.21 21.04 1.09
N SER A 65 -13.52 20.80 1.12
CA SER A 65 -14.32 20.72 2.35
C SER A 65 -14.26 19.36 3.03
N SER A 66 -13.56 18.38 2.44
CA SER A 66 -13.40 17.06 3.04
C SER A 66 -12.63 17.20 4.35
N ASN A 67 -13.31 16.84 5.45
CA ASN A 67 -12.75 16.80 6.79
C ASN A 67 -11.42 16.04 6.81
N PHE A 68 -11.30 14.97 6.02
CA PHE A 68 -10.06 14.20 5.91
C PHE A 68 -8.85 15.03 5.47
N ILE A 69 -9.00 15.94 4.49
CA ILE A 69 -7.89 16.78 4.04
C ILE A 69 -7.55 17.84 5.09
N GLN A 70 -8.56 18.39 5.76
CA GLN A 70 -8.38 19.38 6.80
C GLN A 70 -7.72 18.77 8.05
N GLU A 71 -8.23 17.64 8.54
CA GLU A 71 -7.68 16.86 9.64
C GLU A 71 -6.23 16.47 9.37
N LYS A 72 -5.92 16.00 8.15
CA LYS A 72 -4.54 15.67 7.78
C LYS A 72 -3.63 16.89 7.79
N ARG A 73 -4.10 18.06 7.32
CA ARG A 73 -3.32 19.31 7.38
C ARG A 73 -3.04 19.72 8.81
N VAL A 74 -4.07 19.67 9.66
CA VAL A 74 -3.94 19.98 11.11
C VAL A 74 -2.94 19.02 11.75
N ALA A 75 -3.07 17.71 11.53
CA ALA A 75 -2.17 16.69 12.07
C ALA A 75 -0.71 16.86 11.61
N VAL A 76 -0.49 17.29 10.37
CA VAL A 76 0.86 17.61 9.87
C VAL A 76 1.40 18.88 10.54
N SER A 77 0.58 19.92 10.68
CA SER A 77 0.99 21.18 11.33
C SER A 77 1.22 21.03 12.83
N SER A 78 0.49 20.13 13.50
CA SER A 78 0.58 19.88 14.94
C SER A 78 1.70 18.91 15.31
N LYS A 79 2.52 18.48 14.35
CA LYS A 79 3.63 17.54 14.58
C LYS A 79 4.81 18.28 15.24
N MET A 80 4.68 18.55 16.52
CA MET A 80 5.71 19.16 17.36
C MET A 80 6.35 18.10 18.27
N LEU A 81 7.60 18.33 18.68
CA LEU A 81 8.23 17.53 19.73
C LEU A 81 7.39 17.64 21.03
N PRO A 82 7.27 16.55 21.81
CA PRO A 82 6.57 16.60 23.08
C PRO A 82 7.24 17.58 24.04
N HIS A 83 6.43 18.29 24.83
CA HIS A 83 6.94 19.13 25.91
C HIS A 83 7.68 18.26 26.95
N ARG A 84 8.80 18.77 27.47
CA ARG A 84 9.53 18.17 28.59
C ARG A 84 9.35 19.04 29.81
N LEU A 85 8.94 18.45 30.94
CA LEU A 85 8.68 19.16 32.18
C LEU A 85 9.88 19.03 33.13
N SER A 86 10.09 20.04 33.98
CA SER A 86 11.13 20.01 35.02
C SER A 86 10.91 18.86 36.01
N ASP A 87 9.65 18.49 36.23
CA ASP A 87 9.26 17.42 37.15
C ASP A 87 9.78 16.06 36.70
N ASP A 88 9.87 15.82 35.38
CA ASP A 88 10.44 14.59 34.83
C ASP A 88 11.93 14.45 35.20
N LEU A 89 12.64 15.58 35.25
CA LEU A 89 14.05 15.63 35.63
C LEU A 89 14.23 15.49 37.15
N LEU A 90 13.40 16.18 37.93
CA LEU A 90 13.49 16.19 39.40
C LEU A 90 13.03 14.87 40.03
N ASN A 91 12.08 14.17 39.41
CA ASN A 91 11.66 12.85 39.88
C ASN A 91 12.79 11.82 39.77
N HIS A 92 13.72 11.99 38.84
CA HIS A 92 14.89 11.11 38.74
C HIS A 92 15.76 11.18 39.99
N LEU A 93 15.89 12.34 40.65
CA LEU A 93 16.69 12.50 41.87
C LEU A 93 16.11 11.73 43.07
N LYS A 94 14.83 11.37 43.03
CA LYS A 94 14.17 10.62 44.11
C LYS A 94 14.62 9.16 44.16
N THR A 95 15.24 8.62 43.10
CA THR A 95 15.69 7.22 43.08
C THR A 95 16.85 6.95 44.04
N GLU A 96 17.65 7.96 44.37
CA GLU A 96 18.77 7.83 45.31
C GLU A 96 18.35 8.09 46.77
N LYS A 97 17.07 8.30 47.04
CA LYS A 97 16.58 8.57 48.39
C LYS A 97 16.68 7.31 49.24
N LYS A 98 17.68 7.27 50.12
CA LYS A 98 17.85 6.23 51.14
C LYS A 98 17.05 6.59 52.38
N TRP A 99 16.59 5.58 53.10
CA TRP A 99 15.95 5.75 54.41
C TRP A 99 17.06 5.74 55.47
N GLU A 100 16.99 6.67 56.44
CA GLU A 100 17.75 6.58 57.70
C GLU A 100 17.13 5.52 58.62
#